data_AF-A0A1A8R3T3-F1
#
_entry.id   AF-A0A1A8R3T3-F1
#
_cell.length_a   1.000
_cell.length_b   1.000
_cell.length_c   1.000
_cell.angle_alpha   90.00
_cell.angle_beta   90.00
_cell.angle_gamma   90.00
#
_symmetry.space_group_name_H-M   'P 1'
#
loop_
_entity.id
_entity.type
_entity.pdbx_description
1 polymer ?
#
loop_
_entity_poly.entity_id
_entity_poly.type
_entity_poly.pdbx_seq_one_letter_code
_entity_poly.pdbx_strand_id
1 'polypeptide(L)'
;CIRQADCIIIVGLGEQEPTVGELERMLESSAVRAQKQLVLLHREDGPPPSGTAEWLNMRSWISRHHHLSCPRRVFSRRSLPKLRELYQRVFEKRPDRHSDFSRLARILTGNGIALVLGGGGARGCSQVGVLRALNESGIPIDMVGGTSIGSLMGALYAEDRSHTRMRIRAREWAMEMTSKFSKALDFTYPWASMFTGAAFNSSISNVFKSKQIEDLWITYFNITTDITASAMRVHTDGSLWRYVRASMSLSGYLPPLCDPKDGHLLMDGGYINNLPADVARSMGAKVVIAIDVGSRNETSLTNYGDCLSGWWLLWNRFNPLAEKVKVLNMAEIQTRLAYVCCVRQLELVRDSDYCEYIRPPIDHYGTLDFSKFDEISEVGYQHGKTLFDLWHRNSVVDSMLKDRHQEEFHKTKTGHVVTCPNASFTDLAEIVSRIEPVKNVLINEDQSDEYQTDYDEEAVESALSDLEAFAPSSEQTDGDETAETDEEVLDGVRRRRETSSQSSHL
;
A
#
# COMPACT_ATOMS: atom_id res chain seq x y z
N CYS A 1 0.31 18.56 25.79
CA CYS A 1 -0.77 18.11 24.87
C CYS A 1 -0.33 18.22 23.41
N ILE A 2 -0.97 19.01 22.53
CA ILE A 2 -0.77 18.95 21.05
C ILE A 2 0.70 18.95 20.61
N ARG A 3 1.55 19.84 21.14
CA ARG A 3 3.00 19.91 20.79
C ARG A 3 3.84 18.70 21.25
N GLN A 4 3.24 17.77 22.01
CA GLN A 4 3.86 16.58 22.60
C GLN A 4 3.09 15.30 22.24
N ALA A 5 2.24 15.34 21.20
CA ALA A 5 1.52 14.17 20.72
C ALA A 5 2.32 13.48 19.63
N ASP A 6 2.42 12.15 19.68
CA ASP A 6 3.04 11.34 18.62
C ASP A 6 2.10 11.21 17.41
N CYS A 7 0.80 11.11 17.69
CA CYS A 7 -0.27 11.07 16.70
C CYS A 7 -1.44 11.98 17.12
N ILE A 8 -2.00 12.70 16.15
CA ILE A 8 -3.19 13.54 16.27
C ILE A 8 -4.28 12.94 15.39
N ILE A 9 -5.41 12.62 16.01
CA ILE A 9 -6.56 12.02 15.34
C ILE A 9 -7.64 13.10 15.17
N ILE A 10 -7.96 13.41 13.92
CA ILE A 10 -9.08 14.26 13.52
C ILE A 10 -10.29 13.35 13.34
N VAL A 11 -11.42 13.66 14.00
CA VAL A 11 -12.61 12.80 13.99
C VAL A 11 -13.74 13.49 13.26
N GLY A 12 -14.05 13.02 12.05
CA GLY A 12 -15.18 13.49 11.24
C GLY A 12 -16.38 12.55 11.32
N LEU A 13 -17.57 13.07 11.04
CA LEU A 13 -18.77 12.28 10.77
C LEU A 13 -18.86 12.07 9.26
N GLY A 14 -18.61 10.85 8.77
CA GLY A 14 -18.51 10.56 7.34
C GLY A 14 -19.84 10.61 6.56
N GLU A 15 -20.94 10.93 7.24
CA GLU A 15 -22.27 11.22 6.67
C GLU A 15 -22.56 12.74 6.60
N GLN A 16 -21.57 13.59 6.92
CA GLN A 16 -21.68 15.06 6.90
C GLN A 16 -20.73 15.68 5.86
N GLU A 17 -21.00 16.94 5.51
CA GLU A 17 -20.13 17.71 4.62
C GLU A 17 -18.74 17.95 5.25
N PRO A 18 -17.66 17.87 4.46
CA PRO A 18 -16.32 18.14 4.93
C PRO A 18 -16.17 19.62 5.33
N THR A 19 -15.84 19.84 6.60
CA THR A 19 -15.63 21.18 7.17
C THR A 19 -14.35 21.18 8.02
N VAL A 20 -13.59 22.28 8.01
CA VAL A 20 -12.29 22.37 8.72
C VAL A 20 -12.42 23.22 9.98
N GLY A 21 -12.26 22.58 11.15
CA GLY A 21 -12.34 23.23 12.45
C GLY A 21 -11.27 24.30 12.67
N GLU A 22 -11.51 25.18 13.64
CA GLU A 22 -10.55 26.23 14.02
C GLU A 22 -9.23 25.64 14.53
N LEU A 23 -9.31 24.60 15.36
CA LEU A 23 -8.13 23.85 15.83
C LEU A 23 -7.39 23.14 14.69
N GLU A 24 -8.07 22.74 13.61
CA GLU A 24 -7.40 22.13 12.44
C GLU A 24 -6.61 23.18 11.64
N ARG A 25 -7.17 24.38 11.45
CA ARG A 25 -6.44 25.53 10.87
C ARG A 25 -5.23 25.95 11.73
N MET A 26 -5.31 25.78 13.05
CA MET A 26 -4.16 25.94 13.95
C MET A 26 -3.15 24.79 13.87
N LEU A 27 -3.54 23.57 13.46
CA LEU A 27 -2.65 22.41 13.29
C LEU A 27 -1.92 22.40 11.94
N GLU A 28 -2.53 23.01 10.93
CA GLU A 28 -1.96 23.26 9.61
C GLU A 28 -0.84 24.32 9.68
N SER A 29 -1.12 25.45 10.34
CA SER A 29 -0.17 26.55 10.54
C SER A 29 0.90 26.31 11.62
N SER A 30 0.89 25.15 12.29
CA SER A 30 1.84 24.84 13.37
C SER A 30 2.79 23.70 13.02
N ALA A 31 4.09 23.91 13.29
CA ALA A 31 5.20 22.99 13.06
C ALA A 31 5.22 21.76 14.02
N VAL A 32 4.05 21.18 14.29
CA VAL A 32 3.87 19.99 15.11
C VAL A 32 4.23 18.75 14.28
N ARG A 33 5.28 18.04 14.70
CA ARG A 33 5.84 16.83 14.05
C ARG A 33 5.02 15.54 14.25
N ALA A 34 3.90 15.61 14.98
CA ALA A 34 2.99 14.48 15.17
C ALA A 34 2.49 13.93 13.83
N GLN A 35 2.25 12.62 13.74
CA GLN A 35 1.44 12.08 12.65
C GLN A 35 0.02 12.65 12.72
N LYS A 36 -0.59 12.92 11.57
CA LYS A 36 -1.92 13.55 11.46
C LYS A 36 -2.82 12.61 10.67
N GLN A 37 -3.82 12.04 11.34
CA GLN A 37 -4.69 10.99 10.79
C GLN A 37 -6.16 11.41 10.84
N LEU A 38 -6.93 11.14 9.78
CA LEU A 38 -8.38 11.34 9.75
C LEU A 38 -9.11 10.04 10.08
N VAL A 39 -10.07 10.11 11.00
CA VAL A 39 -10.97 9.02 11.35
C VAL A 39 -12.39 9.46 11.01
N LEU A 40 -12.99 8.83 9.99
CA LEU A 40 -14.37 9.07 9.60
C LEU A 40 -15.29 8.04 10.25
N LEU A 41 -16.22 8.53 11.08
CA LEU A 41 -17.23 7.70 11.74
C LEU A 41 -18.45 7.57 10.84
N HIS A 42 -18.79 6.33 10.47
CA HIS A 42 -19.99 5.98 9.72
C HIS A 42 -20.90 5.13 10.61
N ARG A 43 -22.21 5.18 10.40
CA ARG A 43 -23.12 4.30 11.14
C ARG A 43 -23.04 2.87 10.62
N GLU A 44 -23.11 1.92 11.54
CA GLU A 44 -23.27 0.48 11.24
C GLU A 44 -24.56 0.18 10.45
N ASP A 45 -25.59 1.04 10.60
CA ASP A 45 -26.84 1.02 9.82
C ASP A 45 -26.93 2.14 8.76
N GLY A 46 -25.79 2.73 8.38
CA GLY A 46 -25.68 3.82 7.41
C GLY A 46 -25.23 3.37 6.01
N PRO A 47 -25.00 4.34 5.09
CA PRO A 47 -24.39 4.07 3.79
C PRO A 47 -22.91 3.65 3.93
N PRO A 48 -22.32 2.99 2.91
CA PRO A 48 -20.87 2.85 2.82
C PRO A 48 -20.19 4.23 2.64
N PRO A 49 -18.88 4.36 2.87
CA PRO A 49 -18.16 5.60 2.61
C PRO A 49 -18.24 6.04 1.14
N SER A 50 -18.17 7.36 0.95
CA SER A 50 -18.24 8.04 -0.34
C SER A 50 -17.80 9.49 -0.16
N GLY A 51 -17.11 10.08 -1.15
CA GLY A 51 -16.72 11.50 -1.11
C GLY A 51 -15.49 11.77 -0.22
N THR A 52 -14.74 10.74 0.14
CA THR A 52 -13.56 10.85 1.03
C THR A 52 -12.46 11.74 0.43
N ALA A 53 -12.40 11.81 -0.91
CA ALA A 53 -11.56 12.75 -1.66
C ALA A 53 -11.72 14.21 -1.17
N GLU A 54 -12.93 14.68 -0.89
CA GLU A 54 -13.18 16.06 -0.45
C GLU A 54 -12.64 16.32 0.96
N TRP A 55 -12.80 15.34 1.86
CA TRP A 55 -12.25 15.39 3.22
C TRP A 55 -10.71 15.45 3.23
N LEU A 56 -10.06 14.76 2.29
CA LEU A 56 -8.61 14.70 2.11
C LEU A 56 -8.06 15.94 1.38
N ASN A 57 -8.74 16.42 0.33
CA ASN A 57 -8.32 17.61 -0.44
C ASN A 57 -8.28 18.88 0.42
N MET A 58 -9.18 19.00 1.41
CA MET A 58 -9.14 20.09 2.40
C MET A 58 -8.01 19.95 3.45
N ARG A 59 -7.23 18.85 3.41
CA ARG A 59 -6.29 18.44 4.47
C ARG A 59 -5.08 17.69 3.90
N SER A 60 -4.45 18.23 2.87
CA SER A 60 -3.28 17.64 2.19
C SER A 60 -2.09 17.31 3.08
N TRP A 61 -2.06 17.83 4.31
CA TRP A 61 -1.07 17.54 5.37
C TRP A 61 -1.38 16.30 6.22
N ILE A 62 -2.45 15.56 5.92
CA ILE A 62 -2.77 14.28 6.55
C ILE A 62 -1.92 13.14 5.96
N SER A 63 -1.41 12.27 6.83
CA SER A 63 -0.63 11.10 6.40
C SER A 63 -1.49 9.88 6.08
N ARG A 64 -2.67 9.72 6.72
CA ARG A 64 -3.56 8.54 6.57
C ARG A 64 -5.01 8.87 6.93
N HIS A 65 -5.95 8.12 6.36
CA HIS A 65 -7.35 8.10 6.80
C HIS A 65 -7.87 6.68 7.08
N HIS A 66 -8.87 6.59 7.94
CA HIS A 66 -9.51 5.35 8.35
C HIS A 66 -11.02 5.53 8.52
N HIS A 67 -11.81 4.63 7.93
CA HIS A 67 -13.26 4.57 8.14
C HIS A 67 -13.60 3.61 9.28
N LEU A 68 -14.47 4.05 10.20
CA LEU A 68 -14.99 3.22 11.28
C LEU A 68 -16.50 3.02 11.14
N SER A 69 -16.92 1.77 10.94
CA SER A 69 -18.30 1.34 11.08
C SER A 69 -18.66 1.29 12.57
N CYS A 70 -19.42 2.27 13.02
CA CYS A 70 -19.68 2.52 14.43
C CYS A 70 -21.10 2.08 14.86
N PRO A 71 -21.23 1.32 15.97
CA PRO A 71 -22.53 0.94 16.50
C PRO A 71 -23.28 2.14 17.07
N ARG A 72 -24.62 2.13 16.98
CA ARG A 72 -25.55 3.23 17.38
C ARG A 72 -25.26 3.90 18.74
N ARG A 73 -24.59 3.21 19.66
CA ARG A 73 -24.14 3.76 20.96
C ARG A 73 -23.19 4.96 20.83
N VAL A 74 -22.39 5.04 19.76
CA VAL A 74 -21.40 6.11 19.53
C VAL A 74 -22.08 7.45 19.25
N PHE A 75 -23.15 7.44 18.44
CA PHE A 75 -23.92 8.62 18.06
C PHE A 75 -25.01 9.01 19.09
N SER A 76 -25.17 8.22 20.16
CA SER A 76 -26.19 8.44 21.19
C SER A 76 -25.78 9.53 22.19
N ARG A 77 -26.38 10.73 22.13
CA ARG A 77 -26.21 11.75 23.18
C ARG A 77 -26.71 11.23 24.53
N ARG A 78 -25.88 11.33 25.58
CA ARG A 78 -26.14 10.86 26.95
C ARG A 78 -25.54 11.83 27.97
N SER A 79 -26.10 11.89 29.18
CA SER A 79 -25.48 12.61 30.30
C SER A 79 -24.22 11.88 30.79
N LEU A 80 -23.24 12.64 31.31
CA LEU A 80 -21.93 12.11 31.71
C LEU A 80 -21.98 10.88 32.65
N PRO A 81 -22.87 10.78 33.66
CA PRO A 81 -22.99 9.57 34.47
C PRO A 81 -23.42 8.34 33.66
N LYS A 82 -24.46 8.49 32.81
CA LYS A 82 -24.95 7.41 31.94
C LYS A 82 -23.96 7.04 30.82
N LEU A 83 -23.05 7.94 30.48
CA LEU A 83 -21.94 7.69 29.56
C LEU A 83 -20.86 6.84 30.23
N ARG A 84 -20.48 7.17 31.48
CA ARG A 84 -19.54 6.37 32.29
C ARG A 84 -20.06 4.96 32.55
N GLU A 85 -21.31 4.84 33.01
CA GLU A 85 -21.99 3.54 33.24
C GLU A 85 -22.03 2.67 31.98
N LEU A 86 -22.30 3.27 30.81
CA LEU A 86 -22.26 2.57 29.53
C LEU A 86 -20.86 2.03 29.23
N TYR A 87 -19.84 2.88 29.27
CA TYR A 87 -18.49 2.48 28.86
C TYR A 87 -17.83 1.52 29.86
N GLN A 88 -18.15 1.61 31.15
CA GLN A 88 -17.75 0.60 32.13
C GLN A 88 -18.25 -0.80 31.72
N ARG A 89 -19.54 -0.95 31.37
CA ARG A 89 -20.10 -2.19 30.82
C ARG A 89 -19.60 -2.59 29.42
N VAL A 90 -18.88 -1.71 28.72
CA VAL A 90 -18.18 -2.05 27.47
C VAL A 90 -16.78 -2.58 27.78
N PHE A 91 -16.05 -1.97 28.72
CA PHE A 91 -14.72 -2.41 29.15
C PHE A 91 -14.74 -3.71 29.96
N GLU A 92 -15.85 -4.04 30.62
CA GLU A 92 -16.11 -5.36 31.23
C GLU A 92 -16.15 -6.50 30.20
N LYS A 93 -16.34 -6.21 28.90
CA LYS A 93 -16.39 -7.20 27.83
C LYS A 93 -15.05 -7.31 27.11
N ARG A 94 -14.68 -8.53 26.74
CA ARG A 94 -13.52 -8.76 25.84
C ARG A 94 -13.73 -8.00 24.52
N PRO A 95 -12.74 -7.22 24.04
CA PRO A 95 -12.85 -6.55 22.75
C PRO A 95 -13.03 -7.54 21.60
N ASP A 96 -13.91 -7.20 20.66
CA ASP A 96 -14.04 -7.94 19.40
C ASP A 96 -12.86 -7.60 18.48
N ARG A 97 -12.05 -8.62 18.17
CA ARG A 97 -10.85 -8.53 17.31
C ARG A 97 -11.18 -7.96 15.92
N HIS A 98 -12.37 -8.22 15.38
CA HIS A 98 -12.80 -7.77 14.05
C HIS A 98 -13.46 -6.38 14.06
N SER A 99 -13.71 -5.79 15.23
CA SER A 99 -14.32 -4.47 15.32
C SER A 99 -13.38 -3.39 14.77
N ASP A 100 -13.96 -2.39 14.11
CA ASP A 100 -13.21 -1.32 13.46
C ASP A 100 -12.39 -0.49 14.47
N PHE A 101 -12.86 -0.39 15.72
CA PHE A 101 -12.09 0.21 16.83
C PHE A 101 -10.85 -0.62 17.19
N SER A 102 -10.91 -1.96 17.13
CA SER A 102 -9.75 -2.82 17.30
C SER A 102 -8.80 -2.78 16.10
N ARG A 103 -9.30 -2.57 14.86
CA ARG A 103 -8.46 -2.24 13.70
C ARG A 103 -7.68 -0.95 13.92
N LEU A 104 -8.37 0.14 14.28
CA LEU A 104 -7.70 1.41 14.54
C LEU A 104 -6.70 1.31 15.70
N ALA A 105 -7.04 0.60 16.79
CA ALA A 105 -6.12 0.38 17.90
C ALA A 105 -4.84 -0.36 17.47
N ARG A 106 -4.94 -1.41 16.65
CA ARG A 106 -3.76 -2.11 16.09
C ARG A 106 -2.93 -1.21 15.18
N ILE A 107 -3.55 -0.42 14.32
CA ILE A 107 -2.85 0.52 13.42
C ILE A 107 -2.09 1.57 14.24
N LEU A 108 -2.74 2.21 15.22
CA LEU A 108 -2.14 3.25 16.06
C LEU A 108 -1.02 2.75 16.98
N THR A 109 -1.02 1.46 17.33
CA THR A 109 0.01 0.82 18.18
C THR A 109 1.11 0.11 17.38
N GLY A 110 1.17 0.28 16.06
CA GLY A 110 2.17 -0.38 15.21
C GLY A 110 2.03 -1.92 15.17
N ASN A 111 0.84 -2.43 15.50
CA ASN A 111 0.47 -3.84 15.57
C ASN A 111 -0.43 -4.28 14.38
N GLY A 112 -0.60 -3.43 13.36
CA GLY A 112 -1.52 -3.68 12.24
C GLY A 112 -1.16 -4.93 11.43
N ILE A 113 -2.15 -5.75 11.09
CA ILE A 113 -2.00 -6.95 10.26
C ILE A 113 -2.42 -6.64 8.82
N ALA A 114 -1.53 -6.86 7.86
CA ALA A 114 -1.82 -6.72 6.45
C ALA A 114 -2.18 -8.06 5.79
N LEU A 115 -3.11 -8.03 4.84
CA LEU A 115 -3.26 -9.06 3.83
C LEU A 115 -2.66 -8.56 2.53
N VAL A 116 -1.84 -9.38 1.85
CA VAL A 116 -1.32 -9.08 0.51
C VAL A 116 -1.68 -10.18 -0.45
N LEU A 117 -2.31 -9.83 -1.56
CA LEU A 117 -2.83 -10.76 -2.56
C LEU A 117 -2.05 -10.66 -3.87
N GLY A 118 -1.35 -11.74 -4.24
CA GLY A 118 -0.52 -11.75 -5.43
C GLY A 118 -1.27 -11.88 -6.76
N GLY A 119 -0.57 -11.63 -7.86
CA GLY A 119 -1.08 -11.81 -9.22
C GLY A 119 -0.95 -13.24 -9.74
N GLY A 120 -1.83 -13.63 -10.68
CA GLY A 120 -1.86 -14.99 -11.27
C GLY A 120 -3.08 -15.35 -12.12
N GLY A 121 -3.90 -14.38 -12.55
CA GLY A 121 -5.12 -14.64 -13.33
C GLY A 121 -6.15 -15.48 -12.57
N ALA A 122 -6.83 -16.42 -13.24
CA ALA A 122 -7.88 -17.26 -12.65
C ALA A 122 -7.46 -18.04 -11.38
N ARG A 123 -6.16 -18.27 -11.18
CA ARG A 123 -5.61 -18.86 -9.94
C ARG A 123 -5.95 -18.04 -8.69
N GLY A 124 -6.13 -16.73 -8.84
CA GLY A 124 -6.55 -15.80 -7.77
C GLY A 124 -7.92 -16.10 -7.17
N CYS A 125 -8.77 -16.91 -7.82
CA CYS A 125 -10.01 -17.39 -7.22
C CYS A 125 -9.79 -18.16 -5.90
N SER A 126 -8.61 -18.76 -5.70
CA SER A 126 -8.24 -19.41 -4.43
C SER A 126 -8.06 -18.43 -3.27
N GLN A 127 -7.73 -17.16 -3.53
CA GLN A 127 -7.60 -16.12 -2.50
C GLN A 127 -8.93 -15.88 -1.79
N VAL A 128 -10.07 -16.00 -2.51
CA VAL A 128 -11.42 -15.91 -1.95
C VAL A 128 -11.68 -17.04 -0.94
N GLY A 129 -11.18 -18.24 -1.24
CA GLY A 129 -11.25 -19.39 -0.35
C GLY A 129 -10.39 -19.23 0.91
N VAL A 130 -9.13 -18.81 0.75
CA VAL A 130 -8.23 -18.56 1.89
C VAL A 130 -8.79 -17.42 2.77
N LEU A 131 -9.32 -16.35 2.18
CA LEU A 131 -9.99 -15.25 2.90
C LEU A 131 -11.19 -15.73 3.73
N ARG A 132 -12.01 -16.64 3.19
CA ARG A 132 -13.09 -17.29 3.95
C ARG A 132 -12.52 -18.06 5.14
N ALA A 133 -11.50 -18.89 4.94
CA ALA A 133 -10.89 -19.66 6.02
C ALA A 133 -10.24 -18.76 7.09
N LEU A 134 -9.59 -17.67 6.68
CA LEU A 134 -8.94 -16.69 7.56
C LEU A 134 -9.99 -15.98 8.45
N ASN A 135 -11.13 -15.58 7.85
CA ASN A 135 -12.25 -15.00 8.56
C ASN A 135 -12.93 -16.01 9.51
N GLU A 136 -13.12 -17.26 9.09
CA GLU A 136 -13.60 -18.35 9.97
C GLU A 136 -12.62 -18.63 11.13
N SER A 137 -11.33 -18.35 10.93
CA SER A 137 -10.24 -18.54 11.91
C SER A 137 -10.04 -17.37 12.88
N GLY A 138 -10.87 -16.33 12.84
CA GLY A 138 -10.80 -15.23 13.82
C GLY A 138 -9.55 -14.32 13.71
N ILE A 139 -8.85 -14.37 12.58
CA ILE A 139 -7.68 -13.52 12.29
C ILE A 139 -8.19 -12.19 11.69
N PRO A 140 -7.89 -11.03 12.28
CA PRO A 140 -8.32 -9.76 11.73
C PRO A 140 -7.37 -9.24 10.65
N ILE A 141 -7.88 -8.41 9.75
CA ILE A 141 -7.12 -7.72 8.70
C ILE A 141 -7.34 -6.21 8.85
N ASP A 142 -6.24 -5.45 8.85
CA ASP A 142 -6.23 -4.02 9.09
C ASP A 142 -5.89 -3.20 7.83
N MET A 143 -5.16 -3.79 6.88
CA MET A 143 -4.96 -3.25 5.53
C MET A 143 -4.93 -4.36 4.47
N VAL A 144 -5.14 -4.01 3.20
CA VAL A 144 -5.18 -4.94 2.06
C VAL A 144 -4.32 -4.41 0.90
N GLY A 145 -3.28 -5.14 0.53
CA GLY A 145 -2.50 -4.90 -0.68
C GLY A 145 -2.85 -5.90 -1.79
N GLY A 146 -2.71 -5.51 -3.06
CA GLY A 146 -2.86 -6.47 -4.14
C GLY A 146 -2.22 -6.10 -5.47
N THR A 147 -1.90 -7.12 -6.27
CA THR A 147 -1.37 -6.99 -7.63
C THR A 147 -2.17 -7.85 -8.60
N SER A 148 -2.47 -7.34 -9.80
CA SER A 148 -3.23 -8.06 -10.82
C SER A 148 -4.56 -8.58 -10.26
N ILE A 149 -4.90 -9.86 -10.43
CA ILE A 149 -6.11 -10.45 -9.85
C ILE A 149 -6.22 -10.22 -8.32
N GLY A 150 -5.10 -10.19 -7.60
CA GLY A 150 -5.09 -9.90 -6.17
C GLY A 150 -5.50 -8.46 -5.85
N SER A 151 -5.28 -7.51 -6.77
CA SER A 151 -5.81 -6.15 -6.62
C SER A 151 -7.34 -6.12 -6.70
N LEU A 152 -7.94 -6.87 -7.64
CA LEU A 152 -9.39 -7.02 -7.78
C LEU A 152 -10.01 -7.68 -6.54
N MET A 153 -9.45 -8.82 -6.10
CA MET A 153 -9.92 -9.54 -4.92
C MET A 153 -9.76 -8.70 -3.64
N GLY A 154 -8.63 -7.99 -3.52
CA GLY A 154 -8.36 -7.12 -2.38
C GLY A 154 -9.32 -5.93 -2.31
N ALA A 155 -9.60 -5.30 -3.45
CA ALA A 155 -10.56 -4.21 -3.56
C ALA A 155 -11.98 -4.66 -3.19
N LEU A 156 -12.43 -5.81 -3.70
CA LEU A 156 -13.72 -6.41 -3.34
C LEU A 156 -13.81 -6.69 -1.83
N TYR A 157 -12.74 -7.19 -1.20
CA TYR A 157 -12.73 -7.44 0.24
C TYR A 157 -12.76 -6.14 1.07
N ALA A 158 -11.94 -5.15 0.70
CA ALA A 158 -11.87 -3.84 1.35
C ALA A 158 -13.17 -3.02 1.18
N GLU A 159 -13.92 -3.24 0.10
CA GLU A 159 -15.20 -2.58 -0.15
C GLU A 159 -16.37 -3.23 0.61
N ASP A 160 -16.41 -4.57 0.68
CA ASP A 160 -17.58 -5.26 1.24
C ASP A 160 -17.44 -5.64 2.72
N ARG A 161 -16.22 -5.80 3.27
CA ARG A 161 -15.87 -6.41 4.58
C ARG A 161 -16.33 -7.86 4.77
N SER A 162 -17.46 -8.24 4.16
CA SER A 162 -18.09 -9.56 4.23
C SER A 162 -17.57 -10.47 3.12
N HIS A 163 -16.90 -11.56 3.50
CA HIS A 163 -16.43 -12.59 2.59
C HIS A 163 -17.57 -13.15 1.69
N THR A 164 -18.81 -13.20 2.18
CA THR A 164 -19.97 -13.69 1.43
C THR A 164 -20.30 -12.81 0.23
N ARG A 165 -20.31 -11.47 0.41
CA ARG A 165 -20.59 -10.51 -0.67
C ARG A 165 -19.43 -10.46 -1.68
N MET A 166 -18.19 -10.41 -1.16
CA MET A 166 -16.97 -10.50 -1.95
C MET A 166 -16.97 -11.74 -2.85
N ARG A 167 -17.27 -12.93 -2.31
CA ARG A 167 -17.34 -14.19 -3.08
C ARG A 167 -18.38 -14.15 -4.19
N ILE A 168 -19.56 -13.57 -3.93
CA ILE A 168 -20.62 -13.45 -4.94
C ILE A 168 -20.16 -12.57 -6.10
N ARG A 169 -19.68 -11.35 -5.81
CA ARG A 169 -19.22 -10.40 -6.85
C ARG A 169 -17.99 -10.91 -7.61
N ALA A 170 -17.04 -11.54 -6.92
CA ALA A 170 -15.88 -12.18 -7.53
C ALA A 170 -16.28 -13.32 -8.49
N ARG A 171 -17.31 -14.11 -8.13
CA ARG A 171 -17.86 -15.18 -8.96
C ARG A 171 -18.59 -14.63 -10.18
N GLU A 172 -19.43 -13.62 -9.99
CA GLU A 172 -20.17 -12.94 -11.08
C GLU A 172 -19.21 -12.40 -12.13
N TRP A 173 -18.17 -11.67 -11.69
CA TRP A 173 -17.10 -11.16 -12.56
C TRP A 173 -16.31 -12.27 -13.27
N ALA A 174 -15.93 -13.35 -12.56
CA ALA A 174 -15.19 -14.46 -13.17
C ALA A 174 -16.02 -15.20 -14.24
N MET A 175 -17.34 -15.30 -14.04
CA MET A 175 -18.27 -15.86 -15.03
C MET A 175 -18.46 -14.91 -16.22
N GLU A 176 -18.52 -13.59 -16.01
CA GLU A 176 -18.48 -12.60 -17.11
C GLU A 176 -17.18 -12.72 -17.92
N MET A 177 -16.02 -12.89 -17.27
CA MET A 177 -14.72 -13.14 -17.91
C MET A 177 -14.63 -14.47 -18.66
N THR A 178 -15.61 -15.37 -18.52
CA THR A 178 -15.74 -16.59 -19.33
C THR A 178 -16.46 -16.34 -20.67
N SER A 179 -17.14 -15.19 -20.83
CA SER A 179 -17.85 -14.81 -22.06
C SER A 179 -16.91 -14.73 -23.28
N LYS A 180 -17.15 -15.58 -24.28
CA LYS A 180 -16.44 -15.53 -25.57
C LYS A 180 -16.93 -14.39 -26.46
N PHE A 181 -18.20 -14.00 -26.34
CA PHE A 181 -18.81 -12.96 -27.18
C PHE A 181 -18.20 -11.59 -26.91
N SER A 182 -18.07 -11.21 -25.63
CA SER A 182 -17.47 -9.93 -25.24
C SER A 182 -16.01 -9.83 -25.70
N LYS A 183 -15.24 -10.93 -25.64
CA LYS A 183 -13.86 -10.99 -26.14
C LYS A 183 -13.77 -10.93 -27.66
N ALA A 184 -14.70 -11.53 -28.39
CA ALA A 184 -14.73 -11.47 -29.84
C ALA A 184 -15.02 -10.04 -30.36
N LEU A 185 -15.84 -9.26 -29.64
CA LEU A 185 -16.10 -7.85 -29.95
C LEU A 185 -14.98 -6.90 -29.52
N ASP A 186 -14.21 -7.26 -28.49
CA ASP A 186 -13.07 -6.47 -27.99
C ASP A 186 -11.76 -6.75 -28.75
N PHE A 187 -11.75 -7.75 -29.66
CA PHE A 187 -10.56 -8.11 -30.44
C PHE A 187 -10.24 -7.04 -31.49
N THR A 188 -8.96 -6.69 -31.62
CA THR A 188 -8.50 -5.58 -32.48
C THR A 188 -7.29 -5.97 -33.32
N TYR A 189 -6.88 -5.09 -34.24
CA TYR A 189 -5.65 -5.26 -35.00
C TYR A 189 -4.43 -5.21 -34.06
N PRO A 190 -3.63 -6.29 -33.94
CA PRO A 190 -2.66 -6.44 -32.86
C PRO A 190 -1.33 -5.70 -33.12
N TRP A 191 -1.40 -4.41 -33.40
CA TRP A 191 -0.22 -3.53 -33.47
C TRP A 191 0.36 -3.23 -32.08
N ALA A 192 -0.51 -3.09 -31.06
CA ALA A 192 -0.12 -2.82 -29.68
C ALA A 192 -0.67 -3.87 -28.69
N SER A 193 -1.88 -4.39 -28.91
CA SER A 193 -2.53 -5.40 -28.06
C SER A 193 -3.57 -6.20 -28.84
N MET A 194 -3.83 -7.45 -28.41
CA MET A 194 -4.84 -8.32 -29.03
C MET A 194 -6.28 -7.81 -28.83
N PHE A 195 -6.54 -7.13 -27.71
CA PHE A 195 -7.86 -6.57 -27.39
C PHE A 195 -7.74 -5.05 -27.18
N THR A 196 -8.82 -4.29 -27.38
CA THR A 196 -8.84 -2.86 -26.99
C THR A 196 -8.93 -2.71 -25.47
N GLY A 197 -9.52 -3.70 -24.80
CA GLY A 197 -9.84 -3.70 -23.38
C GLY A 197 -11.14 -3.00 -23.05
N ALA A 198 -11.96 -2.57 -24.02
CA ALA A 198 -13.23 -1.89 -23.76
C ALA A 198 -14.21 -2.77 -22.97
N ALA A 199 -14.28 -4.08 -23.24
CA ALA A 199 -15.12 -5.00 -22.50
C ALA A 199 -14.56 -5.26 -21.08
N PHE A 200 -13.24 -5.36 -20.97
CA PHE A 200 -12.54 -5.55 -19.68
C PHE A 200 -12.70 -4.32 -18.76
N ASN A 201 -12.52 -3.11 -19.31
CA ASN A 201 -12.78 -1.84 -18.64
C ASN A 201 -14.24 -1.76 -18.16
N SER A 202 -15.19 -2.11 -19.03
CA SER A 202 -16.63 -2.08 -18.72
C SER A 202 -16.98 -3.03 -17.56
N SER A 203 -16.45 -4.25 -17.57
CA SER A 203 -16.67 -5.23 -16.50
C SER A 203 -16.16 -4.73 -15.14
N ILE A 204 -14.90 -4.28 -15.06
CA ILE A 204 -14.32 -3.78 -13.80
C ILE A 204 -15.02 -2.47 -13.35
N SER A 205 -15.42 -1.61 -14.30
CA SER A 205 -16.22 -0.41 -14.02
C SER A 205 -17.65 -0.74 -13.59
N ASN A 206 -18.24 -1.87 -14.01
CA ASN A 206 -19.55 -2.33 -13.52
C ASN A 206 -19.46 -2.84 -12.07
N VAL A 207 -18.35 -3.51 -11.73
CA VAL A 207 -18.07 -4.00 -10.37
C VAL A 207 -17.94 -2.85 -9.37
N PHE A 208 -17.06 -1.86 -9.61
CA PHE A 208 -16.76 -0.79 -8.63
C PHE A 208 -17.45 0.56 -8.89
N LYS A 209 -18.01 0.77 -10.08
CA LYS A 209 -18.69 2.02 -10.48
C LYS A 209 -17.74 3.23 -10.30
N SER A 210 -18.26 4.35 -9.82
CA SER A 210 -17.53 5.60 -9.61
C SER A 210 -16.71 5.66 -8.30
N LYS A 211 -16.52 4.54 -7.60
CA LYS A 211 -15.78 4.53 -6.33
C LYS A 211 -14.30 4.88 -6.50
N GLN A 212 -13.77 5.60 -5.53
CA GLN A 212 -12.34 5.84 -5.38
C GLN A 212 -11.74 4.85 -4.36
N ILE A 213 -10.41 4.73 -4.31
CA ILE A 213 -9.70 3.86 -3.35
C ILE A 213 -9.92 4.35 -1.92
N GLU A 214 -9.94 5.66 -1.72
CA GLU A 214 -10.11 6.30 -0.42
C GLU A 214 -11.49 6.03 0.21
N ASP A 215 -12.51 5.66 -0.57
CA ASP A 215 -13.87 5.32 -0.09
C ASP A 215 -14.01 3.87 0.44
N LEU A 216 -12.89 3.15 0.64
CA LEU A 216 -12.89 1.75 1.09
C LEU A 216 -12.84 1.64 2.63
N TRP A 217 -13.56 0.67 3.20
CA TRP A 217 -13.66 0.50 4.66
C TRP A 217 -12.35 0.08 5.32
N ILE A 218 -11.56 -0.72 4.60
CA ILE A 218 -10.24 -1.20 5.01
C ILE A 218 -9.22 -0.48 4.12
N THR A 219 -8.15 0.05 4.72
CA THR A 219 -7.07 0.72 3.98
C THR A 219 -6.52 -0.21 2.90
N TYR A 220 -6.65 0.20 1.64
CA TYR A 220 -6.30 -0.60 0.47
C TYR A 220 -5.21 0.08 -0.37
N PHE A 221 -4.35 -0.74 -0.99
CA PHE A 221 -3.44 -0.28 -2.04
C PHE A 221 -3.33 -1.32 -3.16
N ASN A 222 -2.93 -0.87 -4.36
CA ASN A 222 -2.47 -1.78 -5.40
C ASN A 222 -1.23 -1.27 -6.14
N ILE A 223 -0.62 -2.18 -6.90
CA ILE A 223 0.61 -1.94 -7.64
C ILE A 223 0.35 -1.93 -9.15
N THR A 224 0.95 -0.98 -9.85
CA THR A 224 1.11 -1.00 -11.31
C THR A 224 2.58 -0.83 -11.68
N THR A 225 2.97 -1.39 -12.83
CA THR A 225 4.25 -1.09 -13.46
C THR A 225 4.07 0.16 -14.32
N ASP A 226 4.72 1.26 -13.94
CA ASP A 226 4.75 2.48 -14.75
C ASP A 226 5.83 2.33 -15.82
N ILE A 227 5.43 2.14 -17.08
CA ILE A 227 6.38 1.91 -18.19
C ILE A 227 6.91 3.22 -18.79
N THR A 228 6.35 4.37 -18.40
CA THR A 228 6.88 5.70 -18.76
C THR A 228 8.05 6.05 -17.84
N ALA A 229 7.90 5.83 -16.54
CA ALA A 229 8.94 6.07 -15.53
C ALA A 229 9.87 4.86 -15.28
N SER A 230 9.56 3.69 -15.84
CA SER A 230 10.24 2.41 -15.55
C SER A 230 10.26 2.05 -14.05
N ALA A 231 9.16 2.33 -13.35
CA ALA A 231 9.09 2.32 -11.88
C ALA A 231 7.88 1.55 -11.32
N MET A 232 7.98 1.12 -10.06
CA MET A 232 6.82 0.63 -9.31
C MET A 232 5.97 1.82 -8.89
N ARG A 233 4.66 1.74 -9.11
CA ARG A 233 3.70 2.76 -8.68
C ARG A 233 2.65 2.14 -7.76
N VAL A 234 2.55 2.69 -6.55
CA VAL A 234 1.57 2.30 -5.53
C VAL A 234 0.41 3.28 -5.58
N HIS A 235 -0.82 2.78 -5.67
CA HIS A 235 -2.03 3.62 -5.66
C HIS A 235 -2.79 3.43 -4.36
N THR A 236 -3.02 4.54 -3.65
CA THR A 236 -3.77 4.63 -2.39
C THR A 236 -4.95 5.59 -2.46
N ASP A 237 -5.21 6.18 -3.63
CA ASP A 237 -6.17 7.25 -3.88
C ASP A 237 -6.63 7.25 -5.35
N GLY A 238 -7.81 7.80 -5.61
CA GLY A 238 -8.39 7.94 -6.95
C GLY A 238 -9.06 6.66 -7.47
N SER A 239 -9.34 6.63 -8.77
CA SER A 239 -10.38 5.76 -9.33
C SER A 239 -10.06 4.26 -9.22
N LEU A 240 -10.83 3.56 -8.37
CA LEU A 240 -10.59 2.17 -7.99
C LEU A 240 -10.60 1.23 -9.19
N TRP A 241 -11.61 1.35 -10.07
CA TRP A 241 -11.71 0.49 -11.26
C TRP A 241 -10.56 0.72 -12.24
N ARG A 242 -10.07 1.96 -12.38
CA ARG A 242 -8.94 2.29 -13.27
C ARG A 242 -7.66 1.63 -12.77
N TYR A 243 -7.33 1.80 -11.50
CA TYR A 243 -6.08 1.27 -10.96
C TYR A 243 -6.10 -0.25 -10.80
N VAL A 244 -7.26 -0.88 -10.50
CA VAL A 244 -7.43 -2.34 -10.59
C VAL A 244 -7.24 -2.83 -12.04
N ARG A 245 -7.85 -2.17 -13.04
CA ARG A 245 -7.64 -2.49 -14.46
C ARG A 245 -6.16 -2.38 -14.83
N ALA A 246 -5.51 -1.25 -14.51
CA ALA A 246 -4.09 -1.03 -14.76
C ALA A 246 -3.23 -2.14 -14.14
N SER A 247 -3.50 -2.50 -12.88
CA SER A 247 -2.81 -3.58 -12.16
C SER A 247 -2.97 -4.95 -12.83
N MET A 248 -4.00 -5.16 -13.65
CA MET A 248 -4.30 -6.38 -14.43
C MET A 248 -3.94 -6.28 -15.92
N SER A 249 -3.19 -5.25 -16.34
CA SER A 249 -2.93 -4.95 -17.76
C SER A 249 -1.72 -5.71 -18.30
N LEU A 250 -1.93 -6.96 -18.71
CA LEU A 250 -0.90 -7.84 -19.26
C LEU A 250 -0.46 -7.41 -20.67
N SER A 251 0.86 -7.36 -20.89
CA SER A 251 1.51 -7.01 -22.16
C SER A 251 1.09 -7.91 -23.32
N GLY A 252 0.88 -7.32 -24.49
CA GLY A 252 0.33 -7.96 -25.69
C GLY A 252 -1.16 -8.33 -25.60
N TYR A 253 -1.71 -8.55 -24.40
CA TYR A 253 -3.12 -8.89 -24.21
C TYR A 253 -4.00 -7.62 -24.14
N LEU A 254 -3.63 -6.66 -23.29
CA LEU A 254 -4.30 -5.36 -23.12
C LEU A 254 -3.34 -4.20 -23.40
N PRO A 255 -3.82 -3.05 -23.89
CA PRO A 255 -2.99 -1.86 -24.04
C PRO A 255 -2.76 -1.21 -22.67
N PRO A 256 -1.62 -0.51 -22.44
CA PRO A 256 -1.38 0.22 -21.21
C PRO A 256 -2.52 1.18 -20.87
N LEU A 257 -2.83 1.34 -19.58
CA LEU A 257 -3.79 2.34 -19.14
C LEU A 257 -3.07 3.67 -18.92
N CYS A 258 -3.45 4.71 -19.66
CA CYS A 258 -2.98 6.07 -19.41
C CYS A 258 -3.59 6.62 -18.10
N ASP A 259 -2.77 7.12 -17.17
CA ASP A 259 -3.24 7.81 -15.97
C ASP A 259 -3.61 9.27 -16.31
N PRO A 260 -4.86 9.73 -16.04
CA PRO A 260 -5.25 11.11 -16.29
C PRO A 260 -4.53 12.16 -15.40
N LYS A 261 -3.81 11.75 -14.35
CA LYS A 261 -3.05 12.66 -13.47
C LYS A 261 -1.82 13.27 -14.15
N ASP A 262 -1.11 12.50 -14.98
CA ASP A 262 0.19 12.87 -15.56
C ASP A 262 0.44 12.36 -16.99
N GLY A 263 -0.45 11.53 -17.54
CA GLY A 263 -0.29 10.93 -18.87
C GLY A 263 0.60 9.67 -18.92
N HIS A 264 1.05 9.15 -17.77
CA HIS A 264 1.91 7.97 -17.71
C HIS A 264 1.17 6.69 -18.11
N LEU A 265 1.91 5.75 -18.70
CA LEU A 265 1.38 4.46 -19.15
C LEU A 265 1.58 3.39 -18.08
N LEU A 266 0.47 2.84 -17.59
CA LEU A 266 0.44 1.86 -16.50
C LEU A 266 0.11 0.44 -17.01
N MET A 267 0.89 -0.54 -16.55
CA MET A 267 0.79 -1.97 -16.86
C MET A 267 0.64 -2.82 -15.59
N ASP A 268 0.41 -4.12 -15.76
CA ASP A 268 0.26 -5.08 -14.65
C ASP A 268 1.41 -4.94 -13.63
N GLY A 269 1.05 -4.84 -12.34
CA GLY A 269 2.05 -4.62 -11.29
C GLY A 269 3.02 -5.78 -11.10
N GLY A 270 2.67 -6.97 -11.59
CA GLY A 270 3.43 -8.19 -11.38
C GLY A 270 4.81 -8.19 -12.02
N TYR A 271 5.03 -7.40 -13.08
CA TYR A 271 6.35 -7.30 -13.73
C TYR A 271 7.45 -6.81 -12.77
N ILE A 272 7.10 -5.87 -11.87
CA ILE A 272 8.01 -5.40 -10.81
C ILE A 272 7.75 -6.10 -9.48
N ASN A 273 6.49 -6.17 -9.01
CA ASN A 273 6.16 -6.70 -7.68
C ASN A 273 4.79 -7.41 -7.66
N ASN A 274 4.81 -8.71 -7.91
CA ASN A 274 3.63 -9.59 -7.90
C ASN A 274 3.14 -9.96 -6.49
N LEU A 275 3.86 -9.63 -5.41
CA LEU A 275 3.48 -9.96 -4.03
C LEU A 275 3.99 -8.88 -3.05
N PRO A 276 3.35 -7.69 -3.01
CA PRO A 276 3.90 -6.48 -2.40
C PRO A 276 3.82 -6.42 -0.86
N ALA A 277 4.42 -7.40 -0.18
CA ALA A 277 4.50 -7.44 1.28
C ALA A 277 5.46 -6.38 1.86
N ASP A 278 6.48 -6.03 1.09
CA ASP A 278 7.39 -4.90 1.34
C ASP A 278 6.64 -3.55 1.39
N VAL A 279 5.66 -3.35 0.51
CA VAL A 279 4.80 -2.15 0.51
C VAL A 279 3.86 -2.14 1.71
N ALA A 280 3.24 -3.28 2.05
CA ALA A 280 2.45 -3.39 3.28
C ALA A 280 3.31 -3.12 4.54
N ARG A 281 4.56 -3.57 4.54
CA ARG A 281 5.52 -3.33 5.62
C ARG A 281 5.96 -1.88 5.72
N SER A 282 6.23 -1.19 4.62
CA SER A 282 6.53 0.25 4.63
C SER A 282 5.29 1.10 4.98
N MET A 283 4.10 0.62 4.67
CA MET A 283 2.84 1.13 5.22
C MET A 283 2.63 0.78 6.70
N GLY A 284 3.60 0.19 7.40
CA GLY A 284 3.61 0.04 8.86
C GLY A 284 2.87 -1.19 9.40
N ALA A 285 2.66 -2.23 8.58
CA ALA A 285 2.16 -3.50 9.07
C ALA A 285 3.20 -4.22 9.95
N LYS A 286 2.79 -4.71 11.14
CA LYS A 286 3.60 -5.55 12.02
C LYS A 286 3.88 -6.91 11.38
N VAL A 287 2.83 -7.51 10.82
CA VAL A 287 2.84 -8.83 10.16
C VAL A 287 2.06 -8.71 8.86
N VAL A 288 2.54 -9.36 7.81
CA VAL A 288 1.91 -9.44 6.50
C VAL A 288 1.57 -10.89 6.20
N ILE A 289 0.32 -11.18 5.89
CA ILE A 289 -0.14 -12.48 5.39
C ILE A 289 -0.14 -12.37 3.86
N ALA A 290 0.80 -13.05 3.19
CA ALA A 290 1.03 -12.89 1.76
C ALA A 290 0.57 -14.14 0.98
N ILE A 291 -0.48 -13.99 0.15
CA ILE A 291 -1.08 -15.10 -0.61
C ILE A 291 -0.61 -15.07 -2.08
N ASP A 292 0.35 -15.92 -2.38
CA ASP A 292 0.90 -16.12 -3.72
C ASP A 292 0.04 -17.07 -4.56
N VAL A 293 -0.27 -16.65 -5.79
CA VAL A 293 -1.00 -17.42 -6.80
C VAL A 293 -0.32 -17.41 -8.18
N GLY A 294 0.91 -16.91 -8.28
CA GLY A 294 1.66 -16.77 -9.52
C GLY A 294 2.05 -18.11 -10.15
N SER A 295 2.47 -18.12 -11.41
CA SER A 295 2.94 -19.34 -12.10
C SER A 295 4.36 -19.71 -11.67
N ARG A 296 4.60 -20.97 -11.31
CA ARG A 296 5.96 -21.50 -11.16
C ARG A 296 6.54 -21.76 -12.55
N ASN A 297 7.68 -21.16 -12.85
CA ASN A 297 8.40 -21.41 -14.09
C ASN A 297 8.99 -22.82 -14.10
N GLU A 298 8.88 -23.56 -15.21
CA GLU A 298 9.56 -24.85 -15.32
C GLU A 298 11.07 -24.64 -15.42
N THR A 299 11.81 -25.21 -14.46
CA THR A 299 13.28 -25.19 -14.38
C THR A 299 13.92 -26.42 -15.04
N SER A 300 13.13 -27.47 -15.32
CA SER A 300 13.57 -28.69 -16.01
C SER A 300 13.66 -28.47 -17.52
N LEU A 301 14.63 -27.65 -17.92
CA LEU A 301 14.94 -27.36 -19.32
C LEU A 301 16.02 -28.33 -19.83
N THR A 302 15.95 -28.73 -21.09
CA THR A 302 16.97 -29.60 -21.70
C THR A 302 18.23 -28.78 -21.97
N ASN A 303 19.37 -29.21 -21.43
CA ASN A 303 20.68 -28.70 -21.85
C ASN A 303 20.98 -29.21 -23.26
N TYR A 304 21.10 -28.30 -24.23
CA TYR A 304 21.42 -28.59 -25.63
C TYR A 304 22.82 -28.11 -26.05
N GLY A 305 23.64 -27.64 -25.10
CA GLY A 305 24.95 -27.03 -25.37
C GLY A 305 24.84 -25.62 -25.96
N ASP A 306 25.92 -25.16 -26.59
CA ASP A 306 26.10 -23.74 -26.96
C ASP A 306 25.29 -23.29 -28.19
N CYS A 307 24.70 -24.23 -28.96
CA CYS A 307 23.97 -23.91 -30.18
C CYS A 307 22.73 -24.80 -30.37
N LEU A 308 21.65 -24.22 -30.89
CA LEU A 308 20.35 -24.90 -31.05
C LEU A 308 19.85 -24.84 -32.49
N SER A 309 19.72 -26.00 -33.14
CA SER A 309 19.14 -26.09 -34.48
C SER A 309 17.62 -26.24 -34.44
N GLY A 310 16.90 -25.33 -35.10
CA GLY A 310 15.46 -25.44 -35.29
C GLY A 310 15.03 -26.72 -36.01
N TRP A 311 15.87 -27.24 -36.90
CA TRP A 311 15.63 -28.54 -37.58
C TRP A 311 15.76 -29.73 -36.64
N TRP A 312 16.67 -29.67 -35.66
CA TRP A 312 16.82 -30.71 -34.63
C TRP A 312 15.63 -30.70 -33.65
N LEU A 313 15.13 -29.52 -33.27
CA LEU A 313 13.87 -29.39 -32.52
C LEU A 313 12.69 -29.96 -33.31
N LEU A 314 12.59 -29.68 -34.60
CA LEU A 314 11.52 -30.19 -35.46
C LEU A 314 11.58 -31.72 -35.57
N TRP A 315 12.78 -32.28 -35.76
CA TRP A 315 13.00 -33.73 -35.80
C TRP A 315 12.59 -34.42 -34.50
N ASN A 316 13.07 -33.93 -33.35
CA ASN A 316 12.73 -34.52 -32.04
C ASN A 316 11.26 -34.30 -31.64
N ARG A 317 10.57 -33.31 -32.24
CA ARG A 317 9.13 -33.12 -32.07
C ARG A 317 8.28 -34.14 -32.86
N PHE A 318 8.79 -34.66 -33.97
CA PHE A 318 8.08 -35.64 -34.81
C PHE A 318 8.54 -37.09 -34.63
N ASN A 319 9.76 -37.33 -34.11
CA ASN A 319 10.26 -38.67 -33.84
C ASN A 319 9.72 -39.20 -32.48
N PRO A 320 8.85 -40.23 -32.47
CA PRO A 320 8.29 -40.76 -31.22
C PRO A 320 9.29 -41.56 -30.37
N LEU A 321 10.49 -41.84 -30.89
CA LEU A 321 11.59 -42.51 -30.19
C LEU A 321 12.67 -41.54 -29.69
N ALA A 322 12.53 -40.23 -29.95
CA ALA A 322 13.45 -39.22 -29.43
C ALA A 322 13.09 -38.79 -28.00
N GLU A 323 14.09 -38.33 -27.24
CA GLU A 323 13.83 -37.68 -25.95
C GLU A 323 13.06 -36.37 -26.17
N LYS A 324 12.09 -36.11 -25.27
CA LYS A 324 11.25 -34.91 -25.33
C LYS A 324 12.03 -33.68 -24.88
N VAL A 325 12.72 -33.05 -25.83
CA VAL A 325 13.45 -31.79 -25.62
C VAL A 325 12.50 -30.69 -25.11
N LYS A 326 12.83 -30.10 -23.97
CA LYS A 326 12.15 -28.92 -23.40
C LYS A 326 13.05 -27.70 -23.59
N VAL A 327 12.70 -26.82 -24.54
CA VAL A 327 13.34 -25.51 -24.71
C VAL A 327 12.30 -24.41 -24.67
N LEU A 328 12.67 -23.29 -24.06
CA LEU A 328 11.87 -22.06 -24.02
C LEU A 328 11.64 -21.54 -25.45
N ASN A 329 10.41 -21.13 -25.74
CA ASN A 329 10.09 -20.40 -26.96
C ASN A 329 10.28 -18.88 -26.74
N MET A 330 10.35 -18.09 -27.81
CA MET A 330 10.61 -16.64 -27.74
C MET A 330 9.64 -15.89 -26.80
N ALA A 331 8.34 -16.19 -26.86
CA ALA A 331 7.34 -15.54 -26.00
C ALA A 331 7.50 -15.94 -24.52
N GLU A 332 7.92 -17.18 -24.24
CA GLU A 332 8.24 -17.62 -22.88
C GLU A 332 9.52 -16.98 -22.35
N ILE A 333 10.56 -16.80 -23.19
CA ILE A 333 11.78 -16.05 -22.83
C ILE A 333 11.42 -14.61 -22.49
N GLN A 334 10.68 -13.93 -23.37
CA GLN A 334 10.19 -12.55 -23.14
C GLN A 334 9.37 -12.44 -21.86
N THR A 335 8.47 -13.40 -21.60
CA THR A 335 7.69 -13.45 -20.36
C THR A 335 8.59 -13.63 -19.14
N ARG A 336 9.52 -14.59 -19.13
CA ARG A 336 10.43 -14.81 -18.00
C ARG A 336 11.33 -13.60 -17.72
N LEU A 337 11.78 -12.90 -18.77
CA LEU A 337 12.54 -11.65 -18.63
C LEU A 337 11.67 -10.52 -18.02
N ALA A 338 10.42 -10.37 -18.45
CA ALA A 338 9.52 -9.33 -17.96
C ALA A 338 9.19 -9.44 -16.45
N TYR A 339 9.32 -10.62 -15.85
CA TYR A 339 9.10 -10.86 -14.41
C TYR A 339 10.41 -11.04 -13.60
N VAL A 340 11.60 -10.85 -14.19
CA VAL A 340 12.88 -11.23 -13.54
C VAL A 340 13.13 -10.47 -12.23
N CYS A 341 12.78 -9.18 -12.17
CA CYS A 341 12.90 -8.37 -10.95
C CYS A 341 11.95 -8.85 -9.84
N CYS A 342 10.71 -9.19 -10.21
CA CYS A 342 9.71 -9.69 -9.29
C CYS A 342 10.10 -11.01 -8.63
N VAL A 343 10.74 -11.95 -9.35
CA VAL A 343 11.13 -13.25 -8.78
C VAL A 343 12.06 -13.05 -7.58
N ARG A 344 13.07 -12.19 -7.73
CA ARG A 344 14.00 -11.84 -6.64
C ARG A 344 13.29 -11.15 -5.46
N GLN A 345 12.34 -10.26 -5.74
CA GLN A 345 11.59 -9.58 -4.67
C GLN A 345 10.70 -10.57 -3.89
N LEU A 346 10.10 -11.55 -4.58
CA LEU A 346 9.27 -12.58 -3.96
C LEU A 346 10.09 -13.54 -3.08
N GLU A 347 11.33 -13.86 -3.46
CA GLU A 347 12.26 -14.61 -2.61
C GLU A 347 12.60 -13.84 -1.33
N LEU A 348 12.98 -12.56 -1.45
CA LEU A 348 13.27 -11.69 -0.29
C LEU A 348 12.07 -11.49 0.64
N VAL A 349 10.85 -11.42 0.09
CA VAL A 349 9.60 -11.37 0.88
C VAL A 349 9.36 -12.68 1.61
N ARG A 350 9.50 -13.82 0.93
CA ARG A 350 9.19 -15.15 1.47
C ARG A 350 10.09 -15.55 2.65
N ASP A 351 11.34 -15.11 2.64
CA ASP A 351 12.33 -15.46 3.67
C ASP A 351 12.42 -14.39 4.79
N SER A 352 11.40 -13.54 4.95
CA SER A 352 11.40 -12.41 5.91
C SER A 352 10.52 -12.62 7.16
N ASP A 353 11.07 -12.31 8.34
CA ASP A 353 10.44 -12.53 9.66
C ASP A 353 9.05 -11.87 9.87
N TYR A 354 8.66 -10.93 9.01
CA TYR A 354 7.37 -10.23 9.09
C TYR A 354 6.31 -10.81 8.14
N CYS A 355 6.64 -11.80 7.31
CA CYS A 355 5.80 -12.28 6.21
C CYS A 355 5.38 -13.75 6.37
N GLU A 356 4.12 -13.96 6.74
CA GLU A 356 3.47 -15.27 6.71
C GLU A 356 3.07 -15.62 5.26
N TYR A 357 3.95 -16.32 4.55
CA TYR A 357 3.78 -16.70 3.14
C TYR A 357 2.83 -17.91 2.97
N ILE A 358 1.79 -17.74 2.16
CA ILE A 358 0.77 -18.76 1.83
C ILE A 358 0.76 -19.00 0.32
N ARG A 359 0.85 -20.27 -0.10
CA ARG A 359 0.69 -20.67 -1.51
C ARG A 359 -0.21 -21.91 -1.63
N PRO A 360 -1.48 -21.77 -2.07
CA PRO A 360 -2.38 -22.91 -2.26
C PRO A 360 -1.91 -23.89 -3.36
N PRO A 361 -2.39 -25.14 -3.37
CA PRO A 361 -2.06 -26.14 -4.38
C PRO A 361 -2.89 -25.93 -5.67
N ILE A 362 -2.52 -24.90 -6.44
CA ILE A 362 -3.24 -24.40 -7.63
C ILE A 362 -2.43 -24.48 -8.93
N ASP A 363 -1.30 -25.19 -8.93
CA ASP A 363 -0.35 -25.18 -10.05
C ASP A 363 -0.87 -25.89 -11.32
N HIS A 364 -1.93 -26.69 -11.23
CA HIS A 364 -2.59 -27.36 -12.35
C HIS A 364 -3.67 -26.52 -13.06
N TYR A 365 -4.03 -25.34 -12.55
CA TYR A 365 -5.01 -24.45 -13.20
C TYR A 365 -4.36 -23.49 -14.20
N GLY A 366 -5.01 -23.28 -15.34
CA GLY A 366 -4.63 -22.23 -16.29
C GLY A 366 -4.86 -20.82 -15.71
N THR A 367 -4.05 -19.85 -16.12
CA THR A 367 -4.23 -18.43 -15.74
C THR A 367 -5.50 -17.81 -16.31
N LEU A 368 -6.20 -18.49 -17.23
CA LEU A 368 -7.44 -18.05 -17.86
C LEU A 368 -8.65 -18.95 -17.52
N ASP A 369 -8.51 -19.93 -16.60
CA ASP A 369 -9.52 -20.93 -16.22
C ASP A 369 -10.65 -20.34 -15.32
N PHE A 370 -11.12 -19.12 -15.58
CA PHE A 370 -12.11 -18.43 -14.73
C PHE A 370 -13.44 -19.17 -14.58
N SER A 371 -13.78 -20.06 -15.52
CA SER A 371 -14.93 -20.96 -15.43
C SER A 371 -14.87 -21.94 -14.26
N LYS A 372 -13.67 -22.22 -13.73
CA LYS A 372 -13.45 -23.11 -12.56
C LYS A 372 -13.49 -22.35 -11.22
N PHE A 373 -14.06 -21.14 -11.16
CA PHE A 373 -14.08 -20.28 -9.97
C PHE A 373 -14.37 -21.04 -8.67
N ASP A 374 -15.46 -21.82 -8.63
CA ASP A 374 -15.91 -22.50 -7.42
C ASP A 374 -14.93 -23.62 -6.99
N GLU A 375 -14.34 -24.33 -7.95
CA GLU A 375 -13.33 -25.38 -7.73
C GLU A 375 -12.04 -24.78 -7.15
N ILE A 376 -11.50 -23.74 -7.79
CA ILE A 376 -10.27 -23.05 -7.38
C ILE A 376 -10.47 -22.37 -6.01
N SER A 377 -11.65 -21.79 -5.77
CA SER A 377 -12.02 -21.21 -4.48
C SER A 377 -12.11 -22.26 -3.36
N GLU A 378 -12.63 -23.45 -3.63
CA GLU A 378 -12.74 -24.49 -2.60
C GLU A 378 -11.36 -25.10 -2.27
N VAL A 379 -10.48 -25.28 -3.27
CA VAL A 379 -9.06 -25.64 -3.04
C VAL A 379 -8.37 -24.62 -2.13
N GLY A 380 -8.60 -23.32 -2.35
CA GLY A 380 -8.11 -22.26 -1.48
C GLY A 380 -8.66 -22.35 -0.05
N TYR A 381 -9.95 -22.64 0.11
CA TYR A 381 -10.60 -22.79 1.42
C TYR A 381 -10.05 -23.97 2.22
N GLN A 382 -9.95 -25.16 1.62
CA GLN A 382 -9.46 -26.36 2.31
C GLN A 382 -7.99 -26.25 2.72
N HIS A 383 -7.15 -25.65 1.85
CA HIS A 383 -5.76 -25.35 2.17
C HIS A 383 -5.65 -24.33 3.31
N GLY A 384 -6.34 -23.19 3.19
CA GLY A 384 -6.34 -22.14 4.22
C GLY A 384 -6.81 -22.66 5.57
N LYS A 385 -7.90 -23.43 5.61
CA LYS A 385 -8.42 -24.02 6.84
C LYS A 385 -7.40 -24.92 7.54
N THR A 386 -6.77 -25.82 6.79
CA THR A 386 -5.75 -26.73 7.32
C THR A 386 -4.53 -25.95 7.85
N LEU A 387 -4.12 -24.88 7.16
CA LEU A 387 -3.02 -24.02 7.58
C LEU A 387 -3.35 -23.22 8.85
N PHE A 388 -4.54 -22.61 8.94
CA PHE A 388 -4.93 -21.81 10.09
C PHE A 388 -5.24 -22.67 11.33
N ASP A 389 -5.72 -23.90 11.16
CA ASP A 389 -5.80 -24.90 12.23
C ASP A 389 -4.41 -25.24 12.81
N LEU A 390 -3.36 -25.29 11.97
CA LEU A 390 -1.98 -25.48 12.40
C LEU A 390 -1.41 -24.22 13.07
N TRP A 391 -1.70 -23.02 12.54
CA TRP A 391 -1.29 -21.74 13.15
C TRP A 391 -1.84 -21.56 14.57
N HIS A 392 -3.08 -22.02 14.84
CA HIS A 392 -3.64 -22.03 16.19
C HIS A 392 -2.92 -23.03 17.11
N ARG A 393 -2.64 -24.25 16.65
CA ARG A 393 -1.93 -25.27 17.44
C ARG A 393 -0.49 -24.88 17.77
N ASN A 394 0.14 -24.09 16.90
CA ASN A 394 1.51 -23.61 17.04
C ASN A 394 1.59 -22.19 17.67
N SER A 395 0.46 -21.63 18.15
CA SER A 395 0.36 -20.26 18.69
C SER A 395 0.90 -19.13 17.80
N VAL A 396 0.96 -19.34 16.48
CA VAL A 396 1.33 -18.31 15.49
C VAL A 396 0.35 -17.13 15.56
N VAL A 397 -0.95 -17.42 15.68
CA VAL A 397 -2.01 -16.40 15.81
C VAL A 397 -1.87 -15.59 17.10
N ASP A 398 -1.45 -16.21 18.20
CA ASP A 398 -1.22 -15.51 19.47
C ASP A 398 0.03 -14.62 19.42
N SER A 399 1.11 -15.10 18.77
CA SER A 399 2.33 -14.32 18.51
C SER A 399 2.06 -13.11 17.60
N MET A 400 1.29 -13.32 16.53
CA MET A 400 0.85 -12.29 15.59
C MET A 400 0.06 -11.18 16.32
N LEU A 401 -0.84 -11.55 17.24
CA LEU A 401 -1.71 -10.63 17.98
C LEU A 401 -1.12 -10.06 19.29
N LYS A 402 0.09 -10.46 19.69
CA LYS A 402 0.81 -9.93 20.87
C LYS A 402 1.40 -8.54 20.59
N ASP A 403 1.33 -7.62 21.55
CA ASP A 403 1.78 -6.23 21.36
C ASP A 403 3.30 -6.11 21.16
N ARG A 404 3.71 -5.42 20.08
CA ARG A 404 5.11 -5.12 19.72
C ARG A 404 5.89 -4.50 20.89
N HIS A 405 5.30 -3.52 21.58
CA HIS A 405 5.94 -2.83 22.71
C HIS A 405 6.29 -3.75 23.90
N GLN A 406 5.57 -4.86 24.12
CA GLN A 406 5.98 -5.82 25.16
C GLN A 406 7.32 -6.48 24.81
N GLU A 407 7.53 -6.80 23.54
CA GLU A 407 8.78 -7.43 23.10
C GLU A 407 9.95 -6.46 23.05
N GLU A 408 9.74 -5.22 22.61
CA GLU A 408 10.79 -4.21 22.57
C GLU A 408 11.21 -3.77 23.99
N PHE A 409 10.27 -3.69 24.94
CA PHE A 409 10.58 -3.46 26.36
C PHE A 409 11.37 -4.61 27.01
N HIS A 410 11.16 -5.85 26.57
CA HIS A 410 11.97 -6.98 27.01
C HIS A 410 13.34 -7.06 26.29
N LYS A 411 13.40 -6.77 24.98
CA LYS A 411 14.65 -6.81 24.18
C LYS A 411 15.62 -5.68 24.53
N THR A 412 15.12 -4.50 24.91
CA THR A 412 15.95 -3.38 25.41
C THR A 412 16.62 -3.70 26.75
N LYS A 413 16.01 -4.51 27.63
CA LYS A 413 16.69 -5.06 28.82
C LYS A 413 17.83 -6.04 28.50
N THR A 414 17.89 -6.56 27.27
CA THR A 414 18.94 -7.47 26.79
C THR A 414 19.92 -6.81 25.80
N GLY A 415 19.99 -5.47 25.77
CA GLY A 415 21.09 -4.71 25.14
C GLY A 415 21.10 -4.61 23.62
N HIS A 416 20.35 -5.44 22.88
CA HIS A 416 20.32 -5.38 21.41
C HIS A 416 19.39 -4.27 20.90
N VAL A 417 20.01 -3.19 20.41
CA VAL A 417 19.33 -2.17 19.59
C VAL A 417 19.14 -2.71 18.17
N VAL A 418 17.90 -2.92 17.75
CA VAL A 418 17.56 -3.36 16.39
C VAL A 418 17.29 -2.13 15.52
N THR A 419 18.23 -1.76 14.66
CA THR A 419 18.08 -0.65 13.71
C THR A 419 17.34 -1.11 12.45
N CYS A 420 16.03 -0.83 12.38
CA CYS A 420 15.23 -1.04 11.16
C CYS A 420 15.59 0.01 10.09
N PRO A 421 16.11 -0.35 8.90
CA PRO A 421 16.56 0.63 7.91
C PRO A 421 15.40 1.43 7.28
N ASN A 422 14.20 0.84 7.21
CA ASN A 422 12.97 1.50 6.76
C ASN A 422 12.05 1.81 7.95
N ALA A 423 12.59 2.49 8.96
CA ALA A 423 11.85 2.96 10.11
C ALA A 423 10.75 3.96 9.72
N SER A 424 9.56 3.83 10.32
CA SER A 424 8.56 4.90 10.32
C SER A 424 9.12 6.12 11.05
N PHE A 425 8.61 7.32 10.74
CA PHE A 425 9.00 8.55 11.45
C PHE A 425 8.80 8.45 12.98
N THR A 426 7.85 7.61 13.43
CA THR A 426 7.66 7.24 14.84
C THR A 426 8.88 6.54 15.43
N ASP A 427 9.38 5.51 14.75
CA ASP A 427 10.47 4.67 15.21
C ASP A 427 11.79 5.47 15.22
N LEU A 428 11.96 6.43 14.29
CA LEU A 428 13.06 7.40 14.32
C LEU A 428 12.91 8.42 15.46
N ALA A 429 11.69 8.93 15.70
CA ALA A 429 11.44 9.87 16.79
C ALA A 429 11.69 9.23 18.17
N GLU A 430 11.34 7.95 18.36
CA GLU A 430 11.66 7.20 19.58
C GLU A 430 13.19 7.12 19.81
N ILE A 431 13.95 6.72 18.78
CA ILE A 431 15.42 6.59 18.85
C ILE A 431 16.07 7.92 19.27
N VAL A 432 15.61 9.05 18.71
CA VAL A 432 16.18 10.38 18.98
C VAL A 432 15.69 10.99 20.30
N SER A 433 14.52 10.58 20.82
CA SER A 433 13.92 11.15 22.04
C SER A 433 14.31 10.43 23.33
N ARG A 434 15.33 9.55 23.30
CA ARG A 434 15.82 8.84 24.48
C ARG A 434 16.57 9.76 25.43
N ILE A 435 15.84 10.30 26.40
CA ILE A 435 16.43 10.87 27.63
C ILE A 435 17.16 9.73 28.35
N GLU A 436 18.46 9.89 28.63
CA GLU A 436 19.19 8.89 29.42
C GLU A 436 18.55 8.75 30.82
N PRO A 437 18.33 7.52 31.33
CA PRO A 437 17.83 7.34 32.67
C PRO A 437 18.85 7.89 33.67
N VAL A 438 18.40 8.78 34.56
CA VAL A 438 19.24 9.37 35.61
C VAL A 438 19.95 8.25 36.36
N LYS A 439 21.29 8.29 36.38
CA LYS A 439 22.10 7.39 37.20
C LYS A 439 21.78 7.69 38.66
N ASN A 440 20.98 6.84 39.28
CA ASN A 440 20.79 6.88 40.74
C ASN A 440 22.16 6.70 41.40
N VAL A 441 22.69 7.79 41.96
CA VAL A 441 23.86 7.74 42.82
C VAL A 441 23.48 6.90 44.03
N LEU A 442 24.15 5.76 44.19
CA LEU A 442 23.97 4.89 45.35
C LEU A 442 24.59 5.59 46.56
N ILE A 443 23.75 6.27 47.34
CA ILE A 443 24.11 6.71 48.69
C ILE A 443 24.13 5.46 49.56
N ASN A 444 25.32 4.89 49.74
CA ASN A 444 25.60 4.00 50.85
C ASN A 444 26.04 4.86 52.05
N GLU A 445 25.50 4.54 53.23
CA GLU A 445 25.95 5.10 54.51
C GLU A 445 27.21 4.36 55.01
N ASP A 446 27.96 5.01 55.92
CA ASP A 446 29.18 4.55 56.61
C ASP A 446 30.44 4.28 55.72
N GLN A 447 31.66 4.76 56.06
CA GLN A 447 32.17 5.30 57.33
C GLN A 447 33.47 6.14 57.16
N SER A 448 33.76 6.99 58.16
CA SER A 448 35.07 7.58 58.58
C SER A 448 35.94 8.42 57.61
N ASP A 449 36.26 9.65 58.08
CA ASP A 449 37.51 10.44 57.98
C ASP A 449 38.07 10.79 56.56
N GLU A 450 38.54 12.01 56.27
CA GLU A 450 39.31 12.97 57.08
C GLU A 450 39.04 14.46 56.67
N TYR A 451 39.71 15.44 57.29
CA TYR A 451 39.47 16.89 57.10
C TYR A 451 40.24 17.52 55.93
N GLN A 452 39.58 18.38 55.12
CA GLN A 452 40.12 19.71 54.77
C GLN A 452 39.05 20.68 54.23
N THR A 453 39.35 21.98 54.28
CA THR A 453 38.52 23.11 53.83
C THR A 453 39.15 23.82 52.63
N ASP A 454 38.36 24.49 51.79
CA ASP A 454 38.44 25.96 51.56
C ASP A 454 37.63 26.43 50.33
N TYR A 455 36.74 27.40 50.59
CA TYR A 455 36.36 28.64 49.86
C TYR A 455 36.31 28.84 48.32
N ASP A 456 35.51 29.86 47.97
CA ASP A 456 35.33 30.65 46.72
C ASP A 456 34.70 29.92 45.50
N GLU A 457 33.66 30.43 44.80
CA GLU A 457 33.21 31.77 44.34
C GLU A 457 34.00 32.41 43.18
N GLU A 458 33.46 32.29 41.94
CA GLU A 458 33.41 33.33 40.88
C GLU A 458 32.44 32.87 39.75
N ALA A 459 31.46 33.70 39.34
CA ALA A 459 31.51 34.65 38.20
C ALA A 459 31.67 33.96 36.81
N VAL A 460 30.62 33.80 35.98
CA VAL A 460 29.84 34.78 35.18
C VAL A 460 30.55 35.22 33.88
N GLU A 461 29.87 34.93 32.76
CA GLU A 461 30.01 35.47 31.39
C GLU A 461 31.39 35.57 30.71
N SER A 462 31.51 34.87 29.57
CA SER A 462 32.09 35.47 28.36
C SER A 462 31.46 34.86 27.10
N ALA A 463 31.18 35.71 26.10
CA ALA A 463 30.78 35.32 24.76
C ALA A 463 31.31 36.34 23.74
N LEU A 464 31.56 35.86 22.52
CA LEU A 464 31.81 36.65 21.29
C LEU A 464 33.11 37.48 21.22
N SER A 465 34.21 36.79 20.95
CA SER A 465 35.19 37.16 19.90
C SER A 465 35.77 35.84 19.31
N ASP A 466 36.34 35.74 18.10
CA ASP A 466 37.01 36.75 17.29
C ASP A 466 36.55 36.83 15.81
N LEU A 467 36.66 38.04 15.27
CA LEU A 467 36.97 38.40 13.87
C LEU A 467 38.24 39.30 13.99
N GLU A 468 39.16 39.51 13.04
CA GLU A 468 39.12 39.38 11.58
C GLU A 468 40.57 39.45 11.00
N ALA A 469 40.72 39.29 9.68
CA ALA A 469 41.76 39.86 8.79
C ALA A 469 43.27 39.58 8.99
N PHE A 470 43.94 39.16 7.90
CA PHE A 470 45.08 39.91 7.32
C PHE A 470 45.35 39.50 5.83
N ALA A 471 45.77 40.48 5.03
CA ALA A 471 46.20 40.41 3.61
C ALA A 471 47.28 41.53 3.41
N PRO A 472 47.80 41.93 2.21
CA PRO A 472 47.48 41.57 0.81
C PRO A 472 48.74 41.45 -0.12
N SER A 473 48.62 41.89 -1.39
CA SER A 473 49.63 42.07 -2.48
C SER A 473 50.12 40.81 -3.23
N SER A 474 50.42 40.79 -4.54
CA SER A 474 50.12 41.63 -5.75
C SER A 474 50.62 40.82 -7.00
N GLU A 475 50.48 41.13 -8.30
CA GLU A 475 50.00 42.25 -9.16
C GLU A 475 49.09 41.69 -10.31
N GLN A 476 48.24 42.47 -11.02
CA GLN A 476 48.35 42.97 -12.43
C GLN A 476 48.86 41.98 -13.52
N THR A 477 48.37 41.95 -14.78
CA THR A 477 47.82 43.02 -15.68
C THR A 477 46.71 42.55 -16.65
N ASP A 478 45.81 43.49 -17.02
CA ASP A 478 45.10 43.76 -18.31
C ASP A 478 44.35 42.64 -19.10
N GLY A 479 43.17 42.88 -19.73
CA GLY A 479 42.29 44.06 -19.77
C GLY A 479 41.08 43.95 -20.74
N ASP A 480 40.05 44.79 -20.53
CA ASP A 480 39.12 45.56 -21.43
C ASP A 480 38.94 45.19 -22.94
N GLU A 481 37.88 45.51 -23.71
CA GLU A 481 36.50 46.09 -23.58
C GLU A 481 35.69 45.66 -24.88
N THR A 482 34.49 46.09 -25.33
CA THR A 482 33.38 47.06 -25.05
C THR A 482 32.03 46.29 -25.34
N ALA A 483 30.76 46.70 -25.13
CA ALA A 483 29.93 47.94 -25.13
C ALA A 483 29.21 48.34 -26.46
N GLU A 484 27.86 48.32 -26.43
CA GLU A 484 26.87 49.20 -27.15
C GLU A 484 26.71 49.13 -28.71
N THR A 485 25.57 49.46 -29.38
CA THR A 485 24.12 49.74 -29.06
C THR A 485 23.21 49.58 -30.31
N ASP A 486 21.90 49.87 -30.15
CA ASP A 486 20.86 50.26 -31.15
C ASP A 486 20.23 49.14 -32.03
N GLU A 487 18.90 48.93 -32.12
CA GLU A 487 17.68 49.78 -32.32
C GLU A 487 17.34 50.14 -33.79
N GLU A 488 16.15 49.71 -34.25
CA GLU A 488 15.26 50.53 -35.08
C GLU A 488 13.78 50.06 -34.99
N VAL A 489 12.83 50.95 -35.29
CA VAL A 489 11.36 50.81 -35.05
C VAL A 489 10.56 51.44 -36.22
N LEU A 490 9.32 50.98 -36.48
CA LEU A 490 8.13 51.69 -37.05
C LEU A 490 7.01 50.61 -37.29
N ASP A 491 5.80 50.62 -36.71
CA ASP A 491 4.62 51.54 -36.82
C ASP A 491 3.94 51.50 -38.22
N GLY A 492 2.63 51.25 -38.42
CA GLY A 492 1.46 50.96 -37.54
C GLY A 492 0.24 50.49 -38.39
N VAL A 493 -1.05 50.83 -38.21
CA VAL A 493 -1.79 51.61 -37.19
C VAL A 493 -3.35 51.48 -37.36
N ARG A 494 -4.15 51.71 -36.29
CA ARG A 494 -5.60 52.14 -36.22
C ARG A 494 -6.85 51.23 -36.44
N ARG A 495 -7.84 51.48 -35.54
CA ARG A 495 -9.34 51.33 -35.57
C ARG A 495 -9.93 49.90 -35.42
N ARG A 496 -10.99 49.59 -34.64
CA ARG A 496 -12.11 50.27 -33.88
C ARG A 496 -13.50 50.04 -34.53
N ARG A 497 -14.48 49.56 -33.72
CA ARG A 497 -15.96 49.44 -33.98
C ARG A 497 -16.38 48.29 -34.94
N GLU A 498 -17.59 47.68 -34.88
CA GLU A 498 -18.70 47.58 -33.89
C GLU A 498 -19.62 46.37 -34.28
N THR A 499 -20.81 46.21 -33.67
CA THR A 499 -21.99 45.40 -34.11
C THR A 499 -21.91 43.87 -34.32
N SER A 500 -22.38 43.14 -33.30
CA SER A 500 -23.48 42.14 -33.33
C SER A 500 -24.04 41.54 -34.63
N SER A 501 -24.27 40.22 -34.62
CA SER A 501 -25.55 39.61 -35.07
C SER A 501 -25.84 38.26 -34.38
N GLN A 502 -27.13 37.97 -34.16
CA GLN A 502 -27.65 36.69 -33.68
C GLN A 502 -28.34 35.94 -34.84
N SER A 503 -28.08 34.64 -34.98
CA SER A 503 -29.06 33.60 -35.37
C SER A 503 -28.37 32.22 -35.20
N SER A 504 -28.94 31.15 -34.64
CA SER A 504 -30.30 30.62 -34.46
C SER A 504 -30.82 29.75 -35.62
N HIS A 505 -31.06 28.47 -35.32
CA HIS A 505 -31.47 27.37 -36.22
C HIS A 505 -30.36 26.87 -37.16
N LEU A 506 -30.25 25.57 -37.46
CA LEU A 506 -31.14 24.44 -37.13
C LEU A 506 -30.60 23.55 -35.98
#